data_AF-A0A2V3U6Y8-F1
#
_entry.id   AF-A0A2V3U6Y8-F1
#
_cell.length_a   1.000
_cell.length_b   1.000
_cell.length_c   1.000
_cell.angle_alpha   90.00
_cell.angle_beta   90.00
_cell.angle_gamma   90.00
#
_symmetry.space_group_name_H-M   'P 1'
#
loop_
_entity.id
_entity.type
_entity.pdbx_description
1 polymer ?
#
loop_
_entity_poly.entity_id
_entity_poly.type
_entity_poly.pdbx_seq_one_letter_code
_entity_poly.pdbx_strand_id
1 'polypeptide(L)'
;MLLRLFPRRLAAAVFLAAGVLTGAVPLPHSLLPARAQEVVFPPSSRFGFTPPSDMTISKRFTGFERIGGGAMLSVVELPATAYPELKQSFTDENLKTQGLTVESREAVTLDGGTEGVLFTGEQTAAQGQTPAARKWLLIVGGKEVTGIIIAQAAVGAETDETMRGMLTGLRIRGALGLDEQVAALPFRIDDLAGFRPVRVLAGNSVLLTLGPLDQVINLSQPILVIAQAVQQATPQEQRDGFARASLYANQTMKEFFIERSQSYRKNGIDWHEIVARATDIPSGLPVVVSQTIRFAPDGYVRAVGVTRADQREQMLPLFRQVVDSVQLR
;
A
#
# COMPACT_ATOMS: atom_id res chain seq x y z
N MET A 1 -58.28 11.08 -18.26
CA MET A 1 -59.19 11.50 -17.18
C MET A 1 -58.35 12.25 -16.14
N LEU A 2 -58.52 13.59 -16.09
CA LEU A 2 -58.04 14.62 -15.15
C LEU A 2 -56.62 14.44 -14.54
N LEU A 3 -55.59 15.23 -14.86
CA LEU A 3 -55.38 16.69 -14.85
C LEU A 3 -55.75 17.39 -13.53
N ARG A 4 -54.77 18.16 -12.98
CA ARG A 4 -54.83 19.43 -12.22
C ARG A 4 -53.91 19.39 -10.98
N LEU A 5 -53.20 20.42 -10.53
CA LEU A 5 -52.85 21.78 -10.99
C LEU A 5 -51.84 22.34 -9.92
N PHE A 6 -50.91 23.20 -10.37
CA PHE A 6 -50.11 24.20 -9.61
C PHE A 6 -50.96 25.11 -8.68
N PRO A 7 -50.44 25.98 -7.75
CA PRO A 7 -49.32 26.96 -7.89
C PRO A 7 -48.45 27.15 -6.60
N ARG A 8 -47.30 27.85 -6.49
CA ARG A 8 -46.70 29.13 -6.95
C ARG A 8 -47.21 30.42 -6.25
N ARG A 9 -46.25 31.15 -5.62
CA ARG A 9 -46.21 32.60 -5.21
C ARG A 9 -46.80 32.92 -3.81
N LEU A 10 -46.39 33.92 -3.01
CA LEU A 10 -45.50 35.11 -3.09
C LEU A 10 -45.29 35.65 -1.64
N ALA A 11 -44.17 36.34 -1.34
CA ALA A 11 -44.02 37.54 -0.47
C ALA A 11 -42.52 37.74 -0.15
N ALA A 12 -41.80 38.68 -0.77
CA ALA A 12 -41.77 40.13 -0.52
C ALA A 12 -41.02 40.53 0.76
N ALA A 13 -39.79 41.03 0.59
CA ALA A 13 -39.23 42.09 1.42
C ALA A 13 -38.32 42.96 0.55
N VAL A 14 -38.79 44.18 0.34
CA VAL A 14 -38.12 45.30 -0.33
C VAL A 14 -37.22 45.98 0.70
N PHE A 15 -35.96 46.26 0.36
CA PHE A 15 -35.31 47.48 0.81
C PHE A 15 -34.52 48.07 -0.35
N LEU A 16 -34.92 49.28 -0.72
CA LEU A 16 -34.28 50.16 -1.69
C LEU A 16 -33.55 51.22 -0.89
N ALA A 17 -32.25 51.40 -1.14
CA ALA A 17 -31.56 52.66 -0.85
C ALA A 17 -30.51 52.89 -1.95
N ALA A 18 -30.77 53.92 -2.76
CA ALA A 18 -29.84 54.63 -3.63
C ALA A 18 -28.68 55.23 -2.82
N GLY A 19 -27.52 55.66 -3.33
CA GLY A 19 -26.87 55.80 -4.63
C GLY A 19 -25.40 56.18 -4.30
N VAL A 20 -24.40 56.16 -5.17
CA VAL A 20 -24.05 57.21 -6.14
C VAL A 20 -22.56 56.96 -6.53
N LEU A 21 -22.27 57.03 -7.83
CA LEU A 21 -21.05 57.43 -8.57
C LEU A 21 -19.63 56.88 -8.25
N THR A 22 -19.07 56.24 -9.29
CA THR A 22 -17.73 56.40 -9.90
C THR A 22 -16.45 56.19 -9.08
N GLY A 23 -15.67 55.20 -9.51
CA GLY A 23 -14.23 55.09 -9.24
C GLY A 23 -13.68 53.75 -9.71
N ALA A 24 -13.32 53.63 -10.99
CA ALA A 24 -12.60 52.47 -11.51
C ALA A 24 -11.18 52.48 -10.95
N VAL A 25 -10.91 51.63 -9.96
CA VAL A 25 -9.56 51.32 -9.47
C VAL A 25 -9.14 50.01 -10.11
N PRO A 26 -8.00 49.92 -10.81
CA PRO A 26 -7.50 48.65 -11.31
C PRO A 26 -7.04 47.83 -10.11
N LEU A 27 -7.72 46.72 -9.84
CA LEU A 27 -7.24 45.73 -8.87
C LEU A 27 -5.93 45.13 -9.38
N PRO A 28 -4.83 45.21 -8.62
CA PRO A 28 -3.61 44.50 -8.98
C PRO A 28 -3.93 43.00 -9.01
N HIS A 29 -3.67 42.36 -10.15
CA HIS A 29 -3.67 40.92 -10.27
C HIS A 29 -2.66 40.37 -9.27
N SER A 30 -3.18 39.89 -8.14
CA SER A 30 -2.39 39.19 -7.16
C SER A 30 -1.98 37.87 -7.79
N LEU A 31 -0.78 37.84 -8.35
CA LEU A 31 -0.09 36.61 -8.70
C LEU A 31 0.09 35.81 -7.42
N LEU A 32 -0.89 34.96 -7.11
CA LEU A 32 -0.71 33.93 -6.10
C LEU A 32 0.50 33.09 -6.55
N PRO A 33 1.54 32.94 -5.72
CA PRO A 33 2.63 32.05 -6.05
C PRO A 33 2.03 30.66 -6.26
N ALA A 34 2.26 30.11 -7.46
CA ALA A 34 1.93 28.73 -7.74
C ALA A 34 2.60 27.87 -6.67
N ARG A 35 1.81 27.28 -5.77
CA ARG A 35 2.33 26.28 -4.84
C ARG A 35 2.90 25.17 -5.70
N ALA A 36 4.21 25.02 -5.67
CA ALA A 36 4.86 23.83 -6.18
C ALA A 36 4.13 22.64 -5.55
N GLN A 37 3.51 21.81 -6.39
CA GLN A 37 2.82 20.61 -5.91
C GLN A 37 3.84 19.77 -5.15
N GLU A 38 3.51 19.44 -3.90
CA GLU A 38 4.41 18.75 -2.98
C GLU A 38 4.69 17.33 -3.48
N VAL A 39 5.93 16.87 -3.31
CA VAL A 39 6.31 15.50 -3.67
C VAL A 39 5.69 14.53 -2.65
N VAL A 40 4.85 13.63 -3.14
CA VAL A 40 4.18 12.61 -2.34
C VAL A 40 4.86 11.26 -2.58
N PHE A 41 5.23 10.58 -1.50
CA PHE A 41 5.75 9.22 -1.54
C PHE A 41 4.63 8.24 -1.19
N PRO A 42 4.27 7.28 -2.07
CA PRO A 42 3.40 6.18 -1.69
C PRO A 42 3.94 5.45 -0.45
N PRO A 43 3.07 4.85 0.38
CA PRO A 43 3.49 4.12 1.58
C PRO A 43 4.61 3.13 1.27
N SER A 44 5.66 3.19 2.08
CA SER A 44 6.88 2.37 1.98
C SER A 44 7.68 2.50 0.67
N SER A 45 7.32 3.40 -0.24
CA SER A 45 8.08 3.62 -1.48
C SER A 45 9.24 4.59 -1.29
N ARG A 46 10.35 4.34 -1.98
CA ARG A 46 11.48 5.24 -2.16
C ARG A 46 11.28 6.23 -3.31
N PHE A 47 10.28 6.01 -4.16
CA PHE A 47 9.96 6.86 -5.29
C PHE A 47 8.80 7.80 -4.93
N GLY A 48 9.08 9.10 -4.97
CA GLY A 48 8.12 10.16 -4.75
C GLY A 48 7.75 10.84 -6.06
N PHE A 49 6.51 11.27 -6.17
CA PHE A 49 5.95 11.87 -7.36
C PHE A 49 5.14 13.10 -7.02
N THR A 50 4.91 13.93 -8.04
CA THR A 50 4.01 15.07 -7.97
C THR A 50 2.77 14.70 -8.78
N PRO A 51 1.79 13.97 -8.20
CA PRO A 51 0.62 13.52 -8.94
C PRO A 51 -0.29 14.70 -9.34
N PRO A 52 -1.03 14.57 -10.47
CA PRO A 52 -2.18 15.43 -10.76
C PRO A 52 -3.13 15.53 -9.55
N SER A 53 -3.76 16.69 -9.37
CA SER A 53 -4.54 17.00 -8.15
C SER A 53 -5.76 16.12 -7.91
N ASP A 54 -6.20 15.37 -8.92
CA ASP A 54 -7.33 14.46 -8.89
C ASP A 54 -6.93 12.98 -8.72
N MET A 55 -5.62 12.70 -8.61
CA MET A 55 -5.09 11.40 -8.20
C MET A 55 -4.82 11.36 -6.70
N THR A 56 -5.07 10.21 -6.10
CA THR A 56 -4.82 9.94 -4.67
C THR A 56 -3.94 8.71 -4.49
N ILE A 57 -3.33 8.54 -3.32
CA ILE A 57 -2.57 7.33 -2.97
C ILE A 57 -3.52 6.13 -3.05
N SER A 58 -3.10 5.09 -3.78
CA SER A 58 -3.90 3.86 -3.86
C SER A 58 -3.85 3.09 -2.55
N LYS A 59 -4.99 2.53 -2.17
CA LYS A 59 -5.09 1.58 -1.04
C LYS A 59 -4.83 0.13 -1.45
N ARG A 60 -4.65 -0.13 -2.76
CA ARG A 60 -4.64 -1.48 -3.35
C ARG A 60 -3.28 -1.89 -3.89
N PHE A 61 -2.43 -0.92 -4.21
CA PHE A 61 -1.07 -1.13 -4.71
C PHE A 61 -0.20 0.08 -4.34
N THR A 62 1.12 -0.08 -4.41
CA THR A 62 2.06 1.02 -4.18
C THR A 62 1.99 2.00 -5.35
N GLY A 63 1.39 3.17 -5.14
CA GLY A 63 1.26 4.19 -6.18
C GLY A 63 0.04 5.10 -6.01
N PHE A 64 -0.51 5.57 -7.13
CA PHE A 64 -1.61 6.53 -7.20
C PHE A 64 -2.72 6.06 -8.14
N GLU A 65 -3.96 6.46 -7.86
CA GLU A 65 -5.12 6.22 -8.72
C GLU A 65 -6.08 7.42 -8.71
N ARG A 66 -6.74 7.67 -9.86
CA ARG A 66 -7.86 8.61 -9.94
C ARG A 66 -9.12 7.97 -9.36
N ILE A 67 -9.84 8.70 -8.50
CA ILE A 67 -11.14 8.26 -7.97
C ILE A 67 -12.13 8.20 -9.14
N GLY A 68 -12.73 7.02 -9.36
CA GLY A 68 -13.59 6.77 -10.53
C GLY A 68 -12.86 6.14 -11.73
N GLY A 69 -11.54 5.92 -11.63
CA GLY A 69 -10.73 5.25 -12.65
C GLY A 69 -10.20 6.19 -13.72
N GLY A 70 -9.66 5.61 -14.80
CA GLY A 70 -9.20 6.36 -15.97
C GLY A 70 -7.72 6.78 -15.93
N ALA A 71 -7.06 6.82 -14.77
CA ALA A 71 -5.61 6.99 -14.67
C ALA A 71 -5.07 6.33 -13.39
N MET A 72 -3.88 5.72 -13.50
CA MET A 72 -3.14 5.18 -12.35
C MET A 72 -1.64 5.20 -12.61
N LEU A 73 -0.87 5.21 -11.51
CA LEU A 73 0.57 4.99 -11.50
C LEU A 73 0.89 3.94 -10.45
N SER A 74 1.61 2.88 -10.81
CA SER A 74 2.10 1.85 -9.90
C SER A 74 3.63 1.84 -9.86
N VAL A 75 4.18 1.51 -8.69
CA VAL A 75 5.61 1.44 -8.43
C VAL A 75 5.99 0.04 -7.99
N VAL A 76 7.01 -0.53 -8.62
CA VAL A 76 7.67 -1.75 -8.17
C VAL A 76 9.13 -1.42 -7.89
N GLU A 77 9.61 -1.84 -6.72
CA GLU A 77 10.99 -1.65 -6.29
C GLU A 77 11.73 -2.97 -6.28
N LEU A 78 12.92 -2.97 -6.86
CA LEU A 78 13.82 -4.11 -6.94
C LEU A 78 15.20 -3.73 -6.40
N PRO A 79 16.06 -4.69 -6.06
CA PRO A 79 17.45 -4.41 -5.70
C PRO A 79 18.16 -3.56 -6.76
N ALA A 80 19.11 -2.71 -6.36
CA ALA A 80 19.91 -1.91 -7.30
C ALA A 80 20.61 -2.78 -8.36
N THR A 81 20.95 -4.02 -8.02
CA THR A 81 21.58 -5.00 -8.92
C THR A 81 20.70 -5.42 -10.09
N ALA A 82 19.39 -5.19 -10.03
CA ALA A 82 18.45 -5.59 -11.10
C ALA A 82 18.48 -4.65 -12.31
N TYR A 83 18.92 -3.39 -12.15
CA TYR A 83 18.84 -2.38 -13.22
C TYR A 83 19.55 -2.79 -14.54
N PRO A 84 20.80 -3.32 -14.52
CA PRO A 84 21.48 -3.71 -15.76
C PRO A 84 20.73 -4.79 -16.55
N GLU A 85 20.19 -5.79 -15.86
CA GLU A 85 19.43 -6.88 -16.47
C GLU A 85 18.07 -6.39 -17.02
N LEU A 86 17.39 -5.51 -16.29
CA LEU A 86 16.13 -4.92 -16.75
C LEU A 86 16.33 -4.04 -17.99
N LYS A 87 17.40 -3.24 -18.03
CA LYS A 87 17.74 -2.41 -19.18
C LYS A 87 17.98 -3.24 -20.46
N GLN A 88 18.49 -4.46 -20.31
CA GLN A 88 18.71 -5.42 -21.41
C GLN A 88 17.43 -6.18 -21.79
N SER A 89 16.64 -6.63 -20.80
CA SER A 89 15.45 -7.43 -21.03
C SER A 89 14.23 -6.63 -21.51
N PHE A 90 14.19 -5.31 -21.33
CA PHE A 90 13.10 -4.46 -21.79
C PHE A 90 13.29 -4.09 -23.27
N THR A 91 13.18 -5.10 -24.12
CA THR A 91 13.11 -4.98 -25.58
C THR A 91 11.66 -4.76 -26.02
N ASP A 92 11.44 -4.20 -27.21
CA ASP A 92 10.09 -3.96 -27.74
C ASP A 92 9.29 -5.27 -27.85
N GLU A 93 9.94 -6.38 -28.20
CA GLU A 93 9.31 -7.71 -28.25
C GLU A 93 8.84 -8.15 -26.86
N ASN A 94 9.72 -8.07 -25.86
CA ASN A 94 9.36 -8.45 -24.49
C ASN A 94 8.26 -7.54 -23.94
N LEU A 95 8.34 -6.22 -24.16
CA LEU A 95 7.30 -5.28 -23.74
C LEU A 95 5.96 -5.53 -24.45
N LYS A 96 5.99 -5.92 -25.72
CA LYS A 96 4.78 -6.33 -26.46
C LYS A 96 4.13 -7.56 -25.85
N THR A 97 4.90 -8.55 -25.39
CA THR A 97 4.34 -9.71 -24.65
C THR A 97 3.72 -9.31 -23.30
N GLN A 98 4.20 -8.23 -22.69
CA GLN A 98 3.64 -7.63 -21.47
C GLN A 98 2.47 -6.65 -21.76
N GLY A 99 1.99 -6.60 -23.00
CA GLY A 99 0.86 -5.76 -23.41
C GLY A 99 1.20 -4.28 -23.50
N LEU A 100 2.43 -3.93 -23.91
CA LEU A 100 2.86 -2.59 -24.30
C LEU A 100 3.42 -2.63 -25.72
N THR A 101 2.70 -2.04 -26.68
CA THR A 101 3.27 -1.75 -27.99
C THR A 101 4.07 -0.45 -27.89
N VAL A 102 5.39 -0.55 -27.89
CA VAL A 102 6.30 0.59 -27.72
C VAL A 102 6.23 1.50 -28.95
N GLU A 103 6.04 2.79 -28.72
CA GLU A 103 6.13 3.85 -29.73
C GLU A 103 7.41 4.65 -29.60
N SER A 104 7.83 4.94 -28.36
CA SER A 104 9.05 5.68 -28.10
C SER A 104 9.84 5.05 -26.97
N ARG A 105 11.16 5.18 -27.09
CA ARG A 105 12.14 4.81 -26.07
C ARG A 105 13.13 5.95 -25.92
N GLU A 106 13.23 6.49 -24.73
CA GLU A 106 14.07 7.64 -24.43
C GLU A 106 14.93 7.38 -23.19
N ALA A 107 16.22 7.67 -23.28
CA ALA A 107 17.07 7.76 -22.11
C ALA A 107 16.78 9.08 -21.39
N VAL A 108 16.43 9.00 -20.12
CA VAL A 108 16.16 10.17 -19.28
C VAL A 108 17.20 10.28 -18.17
N THR A 109 17.61 11.50 -17.85
CA THR A 109 18.42 11.79 -16.67
C THR A 109 17.52 12.45 -15.64
N LEU A 110 17.34 11.79 -14.52
CA LEU A 110 16.49 12.23 -13.43
C LEU A 110 17.31 13.04 -12.41
N ASP A 111 16.63 13.54 -11.38
CA ASP A 111 17.27 14.29 -10.31
C ASP A 111 18.45 13.52 -9.68
N GLY A 112 19.48 14.27 -9.30
CA GLY A 112 20.73 13.68 -8.81
C GLY A 112 21.55 12.91 -9.85
N GLY A 113 21.24 13.04 -11.15
CA GLY A 113 21.96 12.37 -12.24
C GLY A 113 21.58 10.90 -12.42
N THR A 114 20.44 10.48 -11.87
CA THR A 114 20.01 9.08 -11.93
C THR A 114 19.59 8.71 -13.35
N GLU A 115 20.16 7.64 -13.90
CA GLU A 115 19.75 7.13 -15.20
C GLU A 115 18.36 6.50 -15.16
N GLY A 116 17.58 6.77 -16.20
CA GLY A 116 16.36 6.03 -16.49
C GLY A 116 16.14 5.83 -17.97
N VAL A 117 15.19 4.94 -18.29
CA VAL A 117 14.70 4.73 -19.65
C VAL A 117 13.18 4.80 -19.62
N LEU A 118 12.62 5.78 -20.32
CA LEU A 118 11.20 5.97 -20.49
C LEU A 118 10.75 5.31 -21.79
N PHE A 119 9.74 4.46 -21.68
CA PHE A 119 9.02 3.88 -22.80
C PHE A 119 7.62 4.46 -22.81
N THR A 120 7.14 4.87 -23.97
CA THR A 120 5.74 5.25 -24.17
C THR A 120 5.12 4.36 -25.23
N GLY A 121 3.82 4.15 -25.13
CA GLY A 121 3.10 3.43 -26.16
C GLY A 121 1.68 3.11 -25.73
N GLU A 122 1.08 2.19 -26.47
CA GLU A 122 -0.31 1.80 -26.25
C GLU A 122 -0.39 0.40 -25.65
N GLN A 123 -1.30 0.24 -24.70
CA GLN A 123 -1.84 -1.06 -24.37
C GLN A 123 -2.90 -1.41 -25.40
N THR A 124 -2.53 -2.31 -26.31
CA THR A 124 -3.49 -2.91 -27.22
C THR A 124 -4.45 -3.78 -26.41
N ALA A 125 -5.75 -3.63 -26.66
CA ALA A 125 -6.75 -4.50 -26.06
C ALA A 125 -6.49 -5.95 -26.53
N ALA A 126 -5.97 -6.80 -25.66
CA ALA A 126 -6.05 -8.24 -25.88
C ALA A 126 -7.53 -8.60 -25.94
N GLN A 127 -7.95 -9.35 -26.97
CA GLN A 127 -9.34 -9.66 -27.27
C GLN A 127 -10.15 -9.97 -26.00
N GLY A 128 -10.96 -8.99 -25.57
CA GLY A 128 -11.98 -9.14 -24.54
C GLY A 128 -11.61 -8.91 -23.06
N GLN A 129 -10.37 -8.51 -22.70
CA GLN A 129 -10.01 -8.43 -21.27
C GLN A 129 -9.39 -7.12 -20.77
N THR A 130 -8.90 -6.22 -21.63
CA THR A 130 -8.34 -4.94 -21.15
C THR A 130 -8.69 -3.80 -22.11
N PRO A 131 -9.28 -2.69 -21.63
CA PRO A 131 -9.56 -1.54 -22.47
C PRO A 131 -8.26 -0.92 -23.00
N ALA A 132 -8.33 -0.32 -24.19
CA ALA A 132 -7.21 0.42 -24.75
C ALA A 132 -6.79 1.55 -23.80
N ALA A 133 -5.48 1.69 -23.59
CA ALA A 133 -4.92 2.67 -22.67
C ALA A 133 -3.58 3.20 -23.20
N ARG A 134 -3.30 4.46 -22.89
CA ARG A 134 -1.96 5.04 -23.03
C ARG A 134 -1.11 4.57 -21.85
N LYS A 135 0.12 4.13 -22.12
CA LYS A 135 1.05 3.64 -21.11
C LYS A 135 2.38 4.38 -21.18
N TRP A 136 2.91 4.66 -19.99
CA TRP A 136 4.25 5.18 -19.77
C TRP A 136 4.95 4.26 -18.78
N LEU A 137 6.10 3.73 -19.17
CA LEU A 137 6.89 2.82 -18.37
C LEU A 137 8.28 3.42 -18.19
N LEU A 138 8.65 3.74 -16.97
CA LEU A 138 9.97 4.25 -16.64
C LEU A 138 10.71 3.23 -15.79
N ILE A 139 11.88 2.81 -16.27
CA ILE A 139 12.85 2.06 -15.47
C ILE A 139 13.89 3.04 -14.95
N VAL A 140 14.22 2.95 -13.66
CA VAL A 140 15.16 3.86 -13.00
C VAL A 140 16.22 3.08 -12.24
N GLY A 141 17.49 3.42 -12.46
CA GLY A 141 18.64 2.82 -11.77
C GLY A 141 19.15 3.68 -10.63
N GLY A 142 18.40 3.77 -9.53
CA GLY A 142 18.85 4.47 -8.33
C GLY A 142 20.03 3.76 -7.66
N LYS A 143 20.82 4.51 -6.87
CA LYS A 143 22.05 4.00 -6.20
C LYS A 143 21.81 2.73 -5.36
N GLU A 144 20.65 2.65 -4.70
CA GLU A 144 20.31 1.57 -3.76
C GLU A 144 19.01 0.84 -4.15
N VAL A 145 18.35 1.26 -5.24
CA VAL A 145 17.05 0.72 -5.64
C VAL A 145 16.87 0.83 -7.14
N THR A 146 16.29 -0.20 -7.74
CA THR A 146 15.79 -0.15 -9.11
C THR A 146 14.28 0.06 -9.09
N GLY A 147 13.78 1.05 -9.83
CA GLY A 147 12.35 1.31 -9.95
C GLY A 147 11.80 0.85 -11.28
N ILE A 148 10.63 0.20 -11.26
CA ILE A 148 9.76 0.01 -12.43
C ILE A 148 8.48 0.81 -12.14
N ILE A 149 8.33 1.94 -12.80
CA ILE A 149 7.20 2.86 -12.64
C ILE A 149 6.30 2.72 -13.86
N ILE A 150 5.06 2.30 -13.67
CA ILE A 150 4.08 2.12 -14.73
C ILE A 150 2.94 3.09 -14.51
N ALA A 151 2.81 4.06 -15.39
CA ALA A 151 1.63 4.88 -15.53
C ALA A 151 0.76 4.37 -16.67
N GLN A 152 -0.55 4.40 -16.47
CA GLN A 152 -1.51 4.15 -17.53
C GLN A 152 -2.75 5.01 -17.38
N ALA A 153 -3.30 5.43 -18.51
CA ALA A 153 -4.53 6.18 -18.57
C ALA A 153 -5.42 5.70 -19.70
N ALA A 154 -6.74 5.73 -19.49
CA ALA A 154 -7.68 5.56 -20.57
C ALA A 154 -7.43 6.63 -21.65
N VAL A 155 -7.72 6.30 -22.91
CA VAL A 155 -7.50 7.23 -24.03
C VAL A 155 -8.21 8.57 -23.77
N GLY A 156 -7.46 9.66 -23.81
CA GLY A 156 -7.95 11.02 -23.55
C GLY A 156 -8.17 11.38 -22.08
N ALA A 157 -7.96 10.46 -21.13
CA ALA A 157 -8.09 10.74 -19.70
C ALA A 157 -6.88 11.47 -19.11
N GLU A 158 -5.73 11.47 -19.79
CA GLU A 158 -4.50 12.17 -19.43
C GLU A 158 -3.71 12.59 -20.68
N THR A 159 -2.77 13.53 -20.49
CA THR A 159 -1.84 13.98 -21.54
C THR A 159 -0.48 13.35 -21.38
N ASP A 160 0.24 13.16 -22.50
CA ASP A 160 1.61 12.67 -22.50
C ASP A 160 2.53 13.60 -21.69
N GLU A 161 2.33 14.92 -21.78
CA GLU A 161 3.09 15.93 -21.06
C GLU A 161 2.92 15.81 -19.54
N THR A 162 1.68 15.63 -19.07
CA THR A 162 1.38 15.54 -17.63
C THR A 162 1.97 14.26 -17.05
N MET A 163 1.73 13.11 -17.70
CA MET A 163 2.24 11.84 -17.20
C MET A 163 3.75 11.76 -17.33
N ARG A 164 4.33 12.17 -18.46
CA ARG A 164 5.79 12.28 -18.58
C ARG A 164 6.37 13.18 -17.51
N GLY A 165 5.79 14.35 -17.28
CA GLY A 165 6.24 15.29 -16.24
C GLY A 165 6.21 14.68 -14.84
N MET A 166 5.17 13.92 -14.51
CA MET A 166 5.09 13.16 -13.25
C MET A 166 6.21 12.11 -13.15
N LEU A 167 6.47 11.36 -14.22
CA LEU A 167 7.49 10.29 -14.23
C LEU A 167 8.91 10.85 -14.21
N THR A 168 9.23 11.84 -15.04
CA THR A 168 10.58 12.42 -15.12
C THR A 168 10.86 13.39 -13.96
N GLY A 169 9.82 13.94 -13.35
CA GLY A 169 9.89 14.75 -12.13
C GLY A 169 10.04 13.95 -10.84
N LEU A 170 10.15 12.61 -10.91
CA LEU A 170 10.23 11.79 -9.71
C LEU A 170 11.42 12.17 -8.82
N ARG A 171 11.28 11.86 -7.54
CA ARG A 171 12.33 12.02 -6.54
C ARG A 171 12.61 10.68 -5.89
N ILE A 172 13.89 10.38 -5.69
CA ILE A 172 14.32 9.15 -5.02
C ILE A 172 14.81 9.55 -3.64
N ARG A 173 14.24 8.94 -2.60
CA ARG A 173 14.75 9.06 -1.24
C ARG A 173 15.65 7.87 -0.87
N GLY A 174 16.47 8.08 0.17
CA GLY A 174 17.15 6.99 0.86
C GLY A 174 16.16 5.91 1.32
N ALA A 175 16.67 4.73 1.66
CA ALA A 175 15.81 3.75 2.33
C ALA A 175 15.26 4.42 3.58
N LEU A 176 13.95 4.34 3.79
CA LEU A 176 13.38 4.74 5.06
C LEU A 176 14.10 3.97 6.17
N GLY A 177 14.46 4.65 7.25
CA GLY A 177 14.90 3.98 8.46
C GLY A 177 13.82 3.00 8.92
N LEU A 178 14.20 1.93 9.63
CA LEU A 178 13.24 0.95 10.12
C LEU A 178 12.10 1.62 10.93
N ASP A 179 12.43 2.60 11.76
CA ASP A 179 11.44 3.35 12.55
C ASP A 179 10.46 4.12 11.66
N GLU A 180 10.94 4.73 10.57
CA GLU A 180 10.09 5.42 9.60
C GLU A 180 9.20 4.43 8.82
N GLN A 181 9.72 3.25 8.48
CA GLN A 181 8.93 2.19 7.84
C GLN A 181 7.84 1.68 8.79
N VAL A 182 8.17 1.46 10.06
CA VAL A 182 7.19 1.06 11.09
C VAL A 182 6.16 2.16 11.30
N ALA A 183 6.58 3.43 11.32
CA ALA A 183 5.70 4.57 11.42
C ALA A 183 4.79 4.76 10.19
N ALA A 184 5.14 4.21 9.03
CA ALA A 184 4.34 4.25 7.81
C ALA A 184 3.28 3.14 7.72
N LEU A 185 3.30 2.15 8.61
CA LEU A 185 2.33 1.05 8.59
C LEU A 185 0.89 1.54 8.79
N PRO A 186 -0.11 0.84 8.21
CA PRO A 186 -1.53 1.17 8.36
C PRO A 186 -2.10 0.81 9.76
N PHE A 187 -1.23 0.43 10.69
CA PHE A 187 -1.52 0.23 12.11
C PHE A 187 -0.34 0.72 12.95
N ARG A 188 -0.56 0.89 14.25
CA ARG A 188 0.47 1.16 15.26
C ARG A 188 0.43 0.10 16.35
N ILE A 189 1.55 -0.09 17.03
CA ILE A 189 1.70 -0.99 18.16
C ILE A 189 2.05 -0.11 19.37
N ASP A 190 1.13 0.01 20.33
CA ASP A 190 1.31 0.93 21.46
C ASP A 190 2.21 0.35 22.56
N ASP A 191 2.32 -0.98 22.66
CA ASP A 191 3.20 -1.68 23.59
C ASP A 191 3.91 -2.85 22.89
N LEU A 192 5.23 -2.78 22.81
CA LEU A 192 6.05 -3.82 22.18
C LEU A 192 6.42 -4.97 23.13
N ALA A 193 6.15 -4.88 24.44
CA ALA A 193 6.48 -5.94 25.41
C ALA A 193 7.93 -6.47 25.30
N GLY A 194 8.88 -5.58 24.98
CA GLY A 194 10.30 -5.91 24.78
C GLY A 194 10.66 -6.42 23.38
N PHE A 195 9.69 -6.70 22.51
CA PHE A 195 9.96 -7.01 21.12
C PHE A 195 10.56 -5.80 20.39
N ARG A 196 11.42 -6.08 19.42
CA ARG A 196 11.98 -5.07 18.52
C ARG A 196 11.50 -5.34 17.11
N PRO A 197 11.06 -4.31 16.37
CA PRO A 197 10.95 -4.42 14.93
C PRO A 197 12.32 -4.77 14.35
N VAL A 198 12.33 -5.66 13.37
CA VAL A 198 13.55 -6.02 12.63
C VAL A 198 13.39 -5.78 11.14
N ARG A 199 12.15 -5.85 10.63
CA ARG A 199 11.86 -5.65 9.21
C ARG A 199 10.39 -5.36 8.96
N VAL A 200 10.10 -4.39 8.10
CA VAL A 200 8.77 -4.23 7.48
C VAL A 200 8.68 -5.06 6.20
N LEU A 201 7.54 -5.69 5.99
CA LEU A 201 7.26 -6.55 4.84
C LEU A 201 6.11 -5.95 4.04
N ALA A 202 6.32 -5.74 2.74
CA ALA A 202 5.31 -5.28 1.79
C ALA A 202 4.50 -4.02 2.20
N GLY A 203 5.05 -3.20 3.12
CA GLY A 203 4.44 -1.97 3.61
C GLY A 203 3.16 -2.12 4.45
N ASN A 204 2.72 -3.35 4.72
CA ASN A 204 1.50 -3.65 5.48
C ASN A 204 1.73 -4.63 6.64
N SER A 205 2.98 -5.03 6.87
CA SER A 205 3.32 -6.02 7.89
C SER A 205 4.66 -5.71 8.54
N VAL A 206 4.84 -6.13 9.79
CA VAL A 206 6.11 -6.01 10.53
C VAL A 206 6.48 -7.34 11.16
N LEU A 207 7.76 -7.69 11.03
CA LEU A 207 8.40 -8.77 11.76
C LEU A 207 9.08 -8.19 12.99
N LEU A 208 8.75 -8.75 14.14
CA LEU A 208 9.28 -8.41 15.44
C LEU A 208 10.04 -9.61 16.02
N THR A 209 11.07 -9.36 16.81
CA THR A 209 11.81 -10.41 17.54
C THR A 209 12.01 -10.03 19.01
N LEU A 210 12.10 -11.03 19.88
CA LEU A 210 12.49 -10.84 21.27
C LEU A 210 13.90 -11.42 21.48
N GLY A 211 14.92 -10.61 21.22
CA GLY A 211 16.31 -11.03 21.30
C GLY A 211 17.26 -10.06 20.59
N PRO A 212 18.58 -10.32 20.63
CA PRO A 212 19.58 -9.42 20.08
C PRO A 212 19.72 -9.52 18.55
N LEU A 213 19.18 -10.55 17.91
CA LEU A 213 19.37 -10.74 16.47
C LEU A 213 18.31 -9.98 15.67
N ASP A 214 18.73 -9.37 14.57
CA ASP A 214 17.82 -8.73 13.60
C ASP A 214 17.42 -9.68 12.46
N GLN A 215 17.67 -10.97 12.65
CA GLN A 215 17.41 -12.02 11.68
C GLN A 215 16.69 -13.20 12.34
N VAL A 216 15.89 -13.91 11.55
CA VAL A 216 15.25 -15.16 11.98
C VAL A 216 16.12 -16.30 11.50
N ILE A 217 16.88 -16.88 12.43
CA ILE A 217 17.79 -18.00 12.17
C ILE A 217 17.38 -19.15 13.07
N ASN A 218 16.87 -20.24 12.48
CA ASN A 218 16.54 -21.50 13.18
C ASN A 218 15.71 -21.30 14.46
N LEU A 219 14.83 -20.30 14.46
CA LEU A 219 14.03 -19.87 15.62
C LEU A 219 14.85 -19.80 16.92
N SER A 220 16.06 -19.22 16.85
CA SER A 220 16.94 -18.99 18.01
C SER A 220 16.37 -17.99 19.02
N GLN A 221 15.38 -17.21 18.60
CA GLN A 221 14.65 -16.24 19.40
C GLN A 221 13.16 -16.22 18.99
N PRO A 222 12.25 -15.84 19.89
CA PRO A 222 10.84 -15.68 19.57
C PRO A 222 10.61 -14.66 18.47
N ILE A 223 9.64 -14.96 17.59
CA ILE A 223 9.23 -14.09 16.50
C ILE A 223 7.75 -13.74 16.65
N LEU A 224 7.38 -12.53 16.23
CA LEU A 224 6.00 -12.10 16.11
C LEU A 224 5.83 -11.34 14.79
N VAL A 225 4.95 -11.81 13.92
CA VAL A 225 4.60 -11.13 12.67
C VAL A 225 3.20 -10.54 12.82
N ILE A 226 3.04 -9.25 12.52
CA ILE A 226 1.75 -8.57 12.51
C ILE A 226 1.53 -8.01 11.11
N ALA A 227 0.40 -8.34 10.50
CA ALA A 227 0.06 -7.99 9.12
C ALA A 227 -1.38 -7.50 9.01
N GLN A 228 -1.61 -6.43 8.25
CA GLN A 228 -2.96 -6.02 7.86
C GLN A 228 -3.25 -6.45 6.42
N ALA A 229 -4.43 -7.03 6.21
CA ALA A 229 -4.95 -7.34 4.90
C ALA A 229 -6.23 -6.54 4.67
N VAL A 230 -6.36 -5.95 3.47
CA VAL A 230 -7.58 -5.29 3.00
C VAL A 230 -8.32 -6.26 2.10
N GLN A 231 -9.53 -6.64 2.49
CA GLN A 231 -10.37 -7.57 1.74
C GLN A 231 -11.83 -7.41 2.15
N GLN A 232 -12.74 -8.12 1.47
CA GLN A 232 -14.13 -8.20 1.91
C GLN A 232 -14.20 -8.80 3.32
N ALA A 233 -15.11 -8.26 4.14
CA ALA A 233 -15.33 -8.74 5.49
C ALA A 233 -15.60 -10.25 5.50
N THR A 234 -14.85 -10.98 6.34
CA THR A 234 -15.12 -12.40 6.57
C THR A 234 -16.38 -12.54 7.41
N PRO A 235 -17.44 -13.21 6.89
CA PRO A 235 -18.69 -13.45 7.63
C PRO A 235 -18.41 -14.17 8.95
N GLN A 236 -19.16 -13.86 9.99
CA GLN A 236 -18.87 -14.30 11.36
C GLN A 236 -18.75 -15.82 11.47
N GLU A 237 -19.66 -16.54 10.82
CA GLU A 237 -19.72 -18.00 10.76
C GLU A 237 -18.53 -18.64 10.03
N GLN A 238 -17.81 -17.89 9.18
CA GLN A 238 -16.67 -18.38 8.42
C GLN A 238 -15.32 -18.14 9.12
N ARG A 239 -15.30 -17.37 10.22
CA ARG A 239 -14.05 -16.86 10.82
C ARG A 239 -13.16 -17.94 11.43
N ASP A 240 -13.70 -18.97 12.07
CA ASP A 240 -12.90 -20.10 12.60
C ASP A 240 -12.27 -20.89 11.45
N GLY A 241 -13.05 -21.22 10.42
CA GLY A 241 -12.55 -21.89 9.22
C GLY A 241 -11.46 -21.08 8.51
N PHE A 242 -11.67 -19.77 8.38
CA PHE A 242 -10.67 -18.85 7.83
C PHE A 242 -9.38 -18.82 8.67
N ALA A 243 -9.50 -18.76 10.00
CA ALA A 243 -8.35 -18.76 10.89
C ALA A 243 -7.54 -20.06 10.80
N ARG A 244 -8.21 -21.21 10.75
CA ARG A 244 -7.56 -22.52 10.56
C ARG A 244 -6.85 -22.62 9.22
N ALA A 245 -7.53 -22.24 8.13
CA ALA A 245 -6.93 -22.22 6.81
C ALA A 245 -5.68 -21.32 6.76
N SER A 246 -5.76 -20.14 7.40
CA SER A 246 -4.64 -19.22 7.52
C SER A 246 -3.47 -19.78 8.34
N LEU A 247 -3.74 -20.58 9.37
CA LEU A 247 -2.70 -21.26 10.14
C LEU A 247 -1.98 -22.32 9.28
N TYR A 248 -2.75 -23.16 8.58
CA TYR A 248 -2.20 -24.24 7.75
C TYR A 248 -1.51 -23.76 6.47
N ALA A 249 -1.77 -22.53 6.02
CA ALA A 249 -1.09 -21.92 4.88
C ALA A 249 0.38 -21.53 5.16
N ASN A 250 0.86 -21.66 6.41
CA ASN A 250 2.26 -21.44 6.73
C ASN A 250 3.17 -22.45 6.03
N GLN A 251 4.24 -21.96 5.40
CA GLN A 251 5.20 -22.79 4.65
C GLN A 251 6.48 -23.11 5.43
N THR A 252 6.69 -22.47 6.59
CA THR A 252 7.89 -22.65 7.42
C THR A 252 7.68 -23.62 8.57
N MET A 253 6.45 -24.11 8.76
CA MET A 253 6.08 -25.00 9.86
C MET A 253 5.17 -26.11 9.33
N LYS A 254 5.21 -27.27 9.99
CA LYS A 254 4.41 -28.45 9.65
C LYS A 254 3.88 -29.13 10.91
N GLU A 255 3.09 -30.20 10.71
CA GLU A 255 2.63 -31.08 11.81
C GLU A 255 1.84 -30.33 12.90
N PHE A 256 0.98 -29.40 12.47
CA PHE A 256 0.18 -28.58 13.37
C PHE A 256 -0.80 -29.41 14.21
N PHE A 257 -0.75 -29.23 15.53
CA PHE A 257 -1.72 -29.73 16.49
C PHE A 257 -2.37 -28.55 17.21
N ILE A 258 -3.63 -28.25 16.88
CA ILE A 258 -4.39 -27.17 17.50
C ILE A 258 -4.81 -27.60 18.90
N GLU A 259 -4.40 -26.83 19.91
CA GLU A 259 -4.76 -27.05 21.32
C GLU A 259 -5.95 -26.20 21.73
N ARG A 260 -6.04 -24.99 21.18
CA ARG A 260 -7.12 -24.04 21.45
C ARG A 260 -7.48 -23.29 20.18
N SER A 261 -8.77 -23.13 19.91
CA SER A 261 -9.34 -22.29 18.85
C SER A 261 -10.57 -21.61 19.44
N GLN A 262 -10.55 -20.29 19.55
CA GLN A 262 -11.65 -19.56 20.20
C GLN A 262 -11.90 -18.20 19.58
N SER A 263 -13.17 -17.86 19.44
CA SER A 263 -13.62 -16.51 19.12
C SER A 263 -13.96 -15.76 20.40
N TYR A 264 -13.63 -14.47 20.45
CA TYR A 264 -14.04 -13.59 21.55
C TYR A 264 -14.26 -12.17 21.03
N ARG A 265 -14.96 -11.36 21.82
CA ARG A 265 -15.24 -9.96 21.49
C ARG A 265 -14.61 -9.04 22.51
N LYS A 266 -13.89 -8.03 22.06
CA LYS A 266 -13.21 -7.03 22.90
C LYS A 266 -13.45 -5.65 22.30
N ASN A 267 -14.00 -4.73 23.09
CA ASN A 267 -14.37 -3.37 22.66
C ASN A 267 -15.25 -3.36 21.39
N GLY A 268 -16.20 -4.29 21.30
CA GLY A 268 -17.09 -4.41 20.15
C GLY A 268 -16.47 -5.03 18.88
N ILE A 269 -15.15 -5.29 18.89
CA ILE A 269 -14.41 -5.90 17.79
C ILE A 269 -14.35 -7.41 18.00
N ASP A 270 -14.52 -8.18 16.93
CA ASP A 270 -14.42 -9.63 16.96
C ASP A 270 -12.99 -10.10 16.71
N TRP A 271 -12.57 -11.05 17.53
CA TRP A 271 -11.25 -11.63 17.53
C TRP A 271 -11.35 -13.15 17.44
N HIS A 272 -10.34 -13.77 16.87
CA HIS A 272 -10.18 -15.21 16.88
C HIS A 272 -8.74 -15.59 17.19
N GLU A 273 -8.54 -16.47 18.17
CA GLU A 273 -7.23 -16.90 18.63
C GLU A 273 -7.09 -18.42 18.48
N ILE A 274 -5.97 -18.84 17.89
CA ILE A 274 -5.53 -20.24 17.84
C ILE A 274 -4.18 -20.36 18.55
N VAL A 275 -4.07 -21.34 19.45
CA VAL A 275 -2.79 -21.82 19.98
C VAL A 275 -2.59 -23.25 19.50
N ALA A 276 -1.44 -23.50 18.87
CA ALA A 276 -1.09 -24.79 18.30
C ALA A 276 0.36 -25.15 18.58
N ARG A 277 0.65 -26.46 18.66
CA ARG A 277 2.01 -26.98 18.51
C ARG A 277 2.31 -27.24 17.05
N ALA A 278 3.56 -27.12 16.65
CA ALA A 278 4.03 -27.44 15.31
C ALA A 278 5.52 -27.82 15.35
N THR A 279 6.05 -28.21 14.20
CA THR A 279 7.49 -28.39 13.97
C THR A 279 7.97 -27.30 13.02
N ASP A 280 9.00 -26.54 13.42
CA ASP A 280 9.68 -25.59 12.54
C ASP A 280 10.50 -26.36 11.49
N ILE A 281 10.26 -26.10 10.21
CA ILE A 281 10.88 -26.86 9.12
C ILE A 281 12.39 -26.61 9.04
N PRO A 282 12.89 -25.34 9.08
CA PRO A 282 14.32 -25.06 8.99
C PRO A 282 15.14 -25.70 10.12
N SER A 283 14.68 -25.64 11.37
CA SER A 283 15.44 -26.13 12.53
C SER A 283 15.09 -27.57 12.94
N GLY A 284 13.93 -28.09 12.53
CA GLY A 284 13.38 -29.36 13.01
C GLY A 284 12.90 -29.32 14.47
N LEU A 285 12.88 -28.14 15.12
CA LEU A 285 12.55 -28.02 16.54
C LEU A 285 11.04 -27.97 16.78
N PRO A 286 10.56 -28.48 17.92
CA PRO A 286 9.17 -28.32 18.34
C PRO A 286 8.91 -26.87 18.75
N VAL A 287 7.80 -26.32 18.27
CA VAL A 287 7.41 -24.92 18.47
C VAL A 287 5.97 -24.80 18.93
N VAL A 288 5.67 -23.66 19.55
CA VAL A 288 4.30 -23.21 19.83
C VAL A 288 4.01 -21.98 18.97
N VAL A 289 2.84 -22.00 18.35
CA VAL A 289 2.31 -20.94 17.51
C VAL A 289 1.09 -20.33 18.19
N SER A 290 1.09 -19.01 18.33
CA SER A 290 -0.09 -18.22 18.72
C SER A 290 -0.51 -17.37 17.53
N GLN A 291 -1.66 -17.69 16.94
CA GLN A 291 -2.27 -16.87 15.90
C GLN A 291 -3.45 -16.10 16.48
N THR A 292 -3.50 -14.80 16.24
CA THR A 292 -4.66 -13.97 16.58
C THR A 292 -5.10 -13.20 15.33
N ILE A 293 -6.40 -13.16 15.06
CA ILE A 293 -7.01 -12.38 13.99
C ILE A 293 -8.00 -11.40 14.59
N ARG A 294 -7.78 -10.11 14.36
CA ARG A 294 -8.70 -9.01 14.66
C ARG A 294 -9.47 -8.67 13.39
N PHE A 295 -10.76 -8.98 13.35
CA PHE A 295 -11.58 -8.71 12.16
C PHE A 295 -11.99 -7.24 12.10
N ALA A 296 -12.07 -6.70 10.87
CA ALA A 296 -12.53 -5.36 10.57
C ALA A 296 -13.54 -5.39 9.39
N PRO A 297 -14.37 -4.35 9.21
CA PRO A 297 -15.32 -4.29 8.09
C PRO A 297 -14.68 -4.33 6.70
N ASP A 298 -13.43 -3.89 6.59
CA ASP A 298 -12.66 -3.76 5.35
C ASP A 298 -11.42 -4.68 5.32
N GLY A 299 -11.37 -5.68 6.20
CA GLY A 299 -10.27 -6.65 6.22
C GLY A 299 -10.02 -7.24 7.61
N TYR A 300 -8.74 -7.43 7.94
CA TYR A 300 -8.34 -7.92 9.25
C TYR A 300 -6.88 -7.58 9.55
N VAL A 301 -6.52 -7.62 10.84
CA VAL A 301 -5.13 -7.72 11.29
C VAL A 301 -4.89 -9.13 11.78
N ARG A 302 -3.83 -9.78 11.27
CA ARG A 302 -3.39 -11.10 11.71
C ARG A 302 -2.03 -10.97 12.37
N ALA A 303 -1.93 -11.50 13.58
CA ALA A 303 -0.69 -11.67 14.31
C ALA A 303 -0.34 -13.15 14.45
N VAL A 304 0.93 -13.50 14.24
CA VAL A 304 1.46 -14.85 14.41
C VAL A 304 2.73 -14.77 15.25
N GLY A 305 2.64 -15.19 16.50
CA GLY A 305 3.77 -15.42 17.39
C GLY A 305 4.26 -16.86 17.27
N VAL A 306 5.57 -17.06 17.16
CA VAL A 306 6.19 -18.39 17.17
C VAL A 306 7.35 -18.39 18.15
N THR A 307 7.42 -19.43 18.97
CA THR A 307 8.46 -19.63 19.99
C THR A 307 8.76 -21.11 20.15
N ARG A 308 9.90 -21.45 20.73
CA ARG A 308 10.23 -22.84 21.05
C ARG A 308 9.27 -23.39 22.10
N ALA A 309 9.03 -24.69 22.06
CA ALA A 309 8.04 -25.32 22.94
C ALA A 309 8.33 -25.13 24.44
N ASP A 310 9.61 -25.07 24.83
CA ASP A 310 10.08 -24.84 26.19
C ASP A 310 9.90 -23.39 26.69
N GLN A 311 9.73 -22.42 25.78
CA GLN A 311 9.53 -21.00 26.09
C GLN A 311 8.04 -20.60 26.15
N ARG A 312 7.13 -21.56 25.96
CA ARG A 312 5.68 -21.35 25.84
C ARG A 312 5.09 -20.44 26.92
N GLU A 313 5.30 -20.78 28.19
CA GLU A 313 4.64 -20.10 29.31
C GLU A 313 5.06 -18.64 29.42
N GLN A 314 6.33 -18.37 29.16
CA GLN A 314 6.86 -17.01 29.13
C GLN A 314 6.34 -16.21 27.93
N MET A 315 6.23 -16.84 26.76
CA MET A 315 6.05 -16.10 25.52
C MET A 315 4.59 -15.86 25.12
N LEU A 316 3.68 -16.77 25.44
CA LEU A 316 2.26 -16.58 25.08
C LEU A 316 1.65 -15.29 25.66
N PRO A 317 1.90 -14.91 26.93
CA PRO A 317 1.44 -13.64 27.49
C PRO A 317 2.02 -12.41 26.76
N LEU A 318 3.32 -12.44 26.44
CA LEU A 318 3.99 -11.33 25.76
C LEU A 318 3.44 -11.13 24.34
N PHE A 319 3.21 -12.21 23.59
CA PHE A 319 2.54 -12.09 22.29
C PHE A 319 1.18 -11.42 22.41
N ARG A 320 0.37 -11.83 23.40
CA ARG A 320 -0.95 -11.24 23.62
C ARG A 320 -0.86 -9.77 24.00
N GLN A 321 0.08 -9.39 24.85
CA GLN A 321 0.30 -8.00 25.25
C GLN A 321 0.56 -7.09 24.04
N VAL A 322 1.45 -7.51 23.13
CA VAL A 322 1.72 -6.76 21.90
C VAL A 322 0.47 -6.67 21.03
N VAL A 323 -0.18 -7.81 20.77
CA VAL A 323 -1.34 -7.89 19.88
C VAL A 323 -2.53 -7.07 20.40
N ASP A 324 -2.75 -7.05 21.71
CA ASP A 324 -3.80 -6.28 22.36
C ASP A 324 -3.57 -4.76 22.27
N SER A 325 -2.33 -4.33 22.03
CA SER A 325 -1.96 -2.92 21.88
C SER A 325 -2.10 -2.39 20.45
N VAL A 326 -2.39 -3.27 19.47
CA VAL A 326 -2.45 -2.89 18.06
C VAL A 326 -3.68 -2.01 17.77
N GLN A 327 -3.45 -0.85 17.19
CA GLN A 327 -4.49 0.08 16.72
C GLN A 327 -4.40 0.26 15.21
N LEU A 328 -5.53 0.14 14.51
CA LEU A 328 -5.61 0.51 13.09
C LEU A 328 -5.60 2.02 12.92
N ARG A 329 -5.07 2.49 11.79
CA ARG A 329 -5.12 3.90 11.39
C ARG A 329 -6.27 4.19 10.44
#